data_AF-A0A662FTE5-F1
#
_entry.id   AF-A0A662FTE5-F1
#
_cell.length_a   1.000
_cell.length_b   1.000
_cell.length_c   1.000
_cell.angle_alpha   90.00
_cell.angle_beta   90.00
_cell.angle_gamma   90.00
#
_symmetry.space_group_name_H-M   'P 1'
#
loop_
_entity.id
_entity.type
_entity.pdbx_description
1 polymer ?
#
loop_
_entity_poly.entity_id
_entity_poly.type
_entity_poly.pdbx_seq_one_letter_code
_entity_poly.pdbx_strand_id
1 'polypeptide(L)' 'MSAQAQEGVIYVGRKPTPNYVLAVVTQFQQGFKKVTLKARGRAITRAVDVAELARRFMPGKIEYADIKIGSESLGEP' A
#
# COMPACT_ATOMS: atom_id res chain seq x y z
N MET A 1 25.16 11.54 -6.28
CA MET A 1 23.73 11.90 -6.28
C MET A 1 22.97 10.77 -5.61
N SER A 2 22.54 10.99 -4.38
CA SER A 2 21.83 10.00 -3.56
C SER A 2 20.48 9.70 -4.20
N ALA A 3 20.35 8.51 -4.80
CA ALA A 3 19.08 8.01 -5.29
C ALA A 3 18.16 7.82 -4.09
N GLN A 4 17.29 8.80 -3.81
CA GLN A 4 16.12 8.57 -2.98
C GLN A 4 15.37 7.42 -3.67
N ALA A 5 15.36 6.25 -3.04
CA ALA A 5 14.55 5.14 -3.50
C ALA A 5 13.13 5.67 -3.66
N GLN A 6 12.57 5.53 -4.86
CA GLN A 6 11.21 5.96 -5.15
C GLN A 6 10.28 5.14 -4.26
N GLU A 7 9.86 5.70 -3.12
CA GLU A 7 8.94 5.08 -2.17
C GLU A 7 7.52 5.53 -2.52
N GLY A 8 6.67 4.55 -2.86
CA GLY A 8 5.28 4.77 -3.20
C GLY A 8 4.43 4.70 -1.95
N VAL A 9 3.52 5.64 -1.74
CA VAL A 9 2.54 5.58 -0.64
C VAL A 9 1.13 5.63 -1.20
N ILE A 10 0.30 4.67 -0.82
CA ILE A 10 -1.11 4.59 -1.24
C ILE A 10 -1.99 4.63 0.01
N TYR A 11 -2.81 5.66 0.10
CA TYR A 11 -3.81 5.81 1.16
C TYR A 11 -5.09 5.05 0.79
N VAL A 12 -5.41 4.02 1.56
CA VAL A 12 -6.61 3.21 1.35
C VAL A 12 -7.78 3.85 2.10
N GLY A 13 -8.68 4.45 1.32
CA GLY A 13 -9.93 5.06 1.77
C GLY A 13 -11.14 4.32 1.21
N ARG A 14 -12.18 5.05 0.81
CA ARG A 14 -13.50 4.50 0.42
C ARG A 14 -13.64 3.99 -1.02
N LYS A 15 -12.64 4.20 -1.90
CA LYS A 15 -12.69 3.66 -3.27
C LYS A 15 -12.78 2.12 -3.26
N PRO A 16 -13.29 1.49 -4.33
CA PRO A 16 -13.29 0.03 -4.45
C PRO A 16 -11.88 -0.58 -4.38
N THR A 17 -11.76 -1.80 -3.87
CA THR A 17 -10.49 -2.54 -3.71
C THR A 17 -9.67 -2.62 -5.00
N PRO A 18 -10.25 -2.95 -6.19
CA PRO A 18 -9.48 -3.06 -7.43
C PRO A 18 -8.74 -1.78 -7.83
N ASN A 19 -9.28 -0.61 -7.50
CA ASN A 19 -8.64 0.67 -7.84
C ASN A 19 -7.30 0.85 -7.11
N TYR A 20 -7.21 0.36 -5.86
CA TYR A 20 -5.95 0.40 -5.12
C TYR A 20 -4.99 -0.68 -5.58
N VAL A 21 -5.48 -1.87 -5.95
CA VAL A 21 -4.64 -2.93 -6.53
C VAL A 21 -3.99 -2.44 -7.82
N LEU A 22 -4.75 -1.79 -8.70
CA LEU A 22 -4.21 -1.18 -9.92
C LEU A 22 -3.11 -0.16 -9.58
N ALA A 23 -3.34 0.72 -8.60
CA ALA A 23 -2.34 1.70 -8.18
C ALA A 23 -1.03 1.04 -7.68
N VAL A 24 -1.12 -0.06 -6.93
CA VAL A 24 0.05 -0.83 -6.49
C VAL A 24 0.82 -1.38 -7.69
N VAL A 25 0.12 -2.06 -8.61
CA VAL A 25 0.72 -2.66 -9.80
C VAL A 25 1.38 -1.58 -10.68
N THR A 26 0.71 -0.44 -10.89
CA THR A 26 1.25 0.67 -11.68
C THR A 26 2.52 1.25 -11.05
N GLN A 27 2.58 1.42 -9.73
CA GLN A 27 3.80 1.91 -9.07
C GLN A 27 4.97 0.92 -9.24
N PHE A 28 4.74 -0.38 -9.08
CA PHE A 28 5.78 -1.38 -9.35
C PHE A 28 6.22 -1.37 -10.82
N GLN A 29 5.30 -1.21 -11.78
CA GLN A 29 5.62 -1.08 -13.20
C GLN A 29 6.40 0.21 -13.53
N GLN A 30 6.19 1.28 -12.77
CA GLN A 30 6.94 2.54 -12.87
C GLN A 30 8.34 2.46 -12.23
N GLY A 31 8.73 1.30 -11.70
CA GLY A 31 10.06 1.08 -11.13
C GLY A 31 10.19 1.39 -9.64
N PHE A 32 9.09 1.63 -8.94
CA PHE A 32 9.12 1.77 -7.48
C PHE A 32 9.53 0.44 -6.84
N LYS A 33 10.55 0.47 -5.99
CA LYS A 33 11.05 -0.73 -5.29
C LYS A 33 10.21 -1.07 -4.06
N LYS A 34 9.50 -0.09 -3.51
CA LYS A 34 8.72 -0.23 -2.29
C LYS A 34 7.44 0.58 -2.39
N VAL A 35 6.32 -0.06 -2.09
CA VAL A 35 4.99 0.54 -2.03
C VAL A 35 4.41 0.30 -0.64
N THR A 36 4.00 1.37 0.04
CA THR A 36 3.44 1.34 1.39
C THR A 36 1.95 1.62 1.33
N LEU A 37 1.14 0.67 1.81
CA LEU A 37 -0.30 0.85 2.00
C LEU A 37 -0.53 1.46 3.39
N LYS A 38 -1.19 2.62 3.44
CA LYS A 38 -1.59 3.26 4.70
C LYS A 38 -3.11 3.29 4.82
N ALA A 39 -3.63 2.85 5.96
CA ALA A 39 -5.05 2.79 6.23
C ALA A 39 -5.32 2.96 7.73
N ARG A 40 -6.56 3.33 8.05
CA ARG A 40 -7.02 3.50 9.43
C ARG A 40 -8.44 3.01 9.64
N GLY A 41 -8.74 2.60 10.86
CA GLY A 41 -10.06 2.09 11.25
C GLY A 41 -10.55 1.01 10.30
N ARG A 42 -11.81 1.11 9.86
CA ARG A 42 -12.46 0.12 8.98
C ARG A 42 -11.78 -0.06 7.61
N ALA A 43 -10.92 0.87 7.18
CA ALA A 43 -10.21 0.74 5.92
C ALA A 43 -9.01 -0.23 6.01
N ILE A 44 -8.58 -0.62 7.21
CA ILE A 44 -7.46 -1.57 7.41
C ILE A 44 -7.78 -2.91 6.74
N THR A 45 -8.99 -3.43 6.89
CA THR A 45 -9.43 -4.66 6.20
C THR A 45 -9.23 -4.57 4.70
N ARG A 46 -9.65 -3.44 4.10
CA ARG A 46 -9.45 -3.19 2.66
C ARG A 46 -7.97 -3.13 2.29
N ALA A 47 -7.12 -2.55 3.13
CA ALA A 47 -5.69 -2.48 2.85
C ALA A 47 -5.03 -3.86 2.84
N VAL A 48 -5.46 -4.76 3.74
CA VAL A 48 -5.03 -6.16 3.76
C VAL A 48 -5.49 -6.88 2.48
N ASP A 49 -6.76 -6.70 2.08
CA ASP A 49 -7.28 -7.28 0.83
C ASP A 49 -6.48 -6.82 -0.39
N VAL A 50 -6.13 -5.52 -0.45
CA VAL A 50 -5.32 -4.96 -1.53
C VAL A 50 -3.93 -5.58 -1.55
N ALA A 51 -3.28 -5.74 -0.39
CA ALA A 51 -1.94 -6.32 -0.30
C ALA A 51 -1.91 -7.77 -0.81
N GLU A 52 -2.87 -8.59 -0.36
CA GLU A 52 -3.00 -9.99 -0.77
C GLU A 52 -3.35 -10.13 -2.25
N LEU A 53 -4.30 -9.33 -2.76
CA LEU A 53 -4.66 -9.36 -4.18
C LEU A 53 -3.51 -8.90 -5.08
N ALA A 54 -2.77 -7.86 -4.70
CA ALA A 54 -1.61 -7.40 -5.47
C ALA A 54 -0.52 -8.48 -5.55
N ARG A 55 -0.25 -9.18 -4.44
CA ARG A 55 0.71 -10.28 -4.40
C ARG A 55 0.27 -11.47 -5.26
N ARG A 56 -1.03 -11.81 -5.25
CA ARG A 56 -1.60 -12.84 -6.13
C ARG A 56 -1.54 -12.46 -7.60
N PHE A 57 -1.70 -11.18 -7.92
CA PHE A 57 -1.64 -10.67 -9.29
C PHE A 57 -0.21 -10.64 -9.85
N MET A 58 0.80 -10.49 -8.99
CA MET A 58 2.22 -10.46 -9.35
C MET A 58 3.01 -11.55 -8.61
N PRO A 59 2.75 -12.84 -8.91
CA PRO A 59 3.32 -13.97 -8.18
C PRO A 59 4.85 -13.98 -8.27
N GLY A 60 5.52 -14.13 -7.12
CA GLY A 60 6.97 -14.18 -7.02
C GLY A 60 7.70 -12.86 -7.28
N LYS A 61 6.99 -11.75 -7.53
CA LYS A 61 7.58 -10.43 -7.80
C LYS A 61 7.48 -9.45 -6.64
N ILE A 62 6.56 -9.68 -5.71
CA ILE A 62 6.32 -8.81 -4.56
C ILE A 62 6.39 -9.66 -3.28
N GLU A 63 7.07 -9.12 -2.28
CA GLU A 63 7.17 -9.66 -0.93
C GLU A 63 6.76 -8.63 0.12
N TYR A 64 6.40 -9.11 1.30
CA TYR A 64 6.10 -8.23 2.43
C TYR A 64 7.41 -7.77 3.07
N ALA A 65 7.63 -6.45 3.07
CA ALA A 65 8.80 -5.88 3.73
C ALA A 65 8.60 -5.71 5.24
N ASP A 66 7.51 -5.08 5.65
CA ASP A 66 7.20 -4.78 7.05
C ASP A 66 5.71 -4.48 7.23
N ILE A 67 5.16 -4.75 8.41
CA ILE A 67 3.77 -4.48 8.78
C ILE A 67 3.75 -3.80 10.15
N LYS A 68 3.35 -2.53 10.17
CA LYS A 68 3.22 -1.73 11.40
C LYS A 68 1.76 -1.43 11.69
N ILE A 69 1.36 -1.65 12.93
CA ILE A 69 0.06 -1.25 13.48
C ILE A 69 0.26 -0.19 14.56
N GLY A 70 -0.74 0.66 14.75
CA GLY A 70 -0.71 1.69 15.76
C GLY A 70 -2.01 2.47 15.80
N SER A 71 -2.06 3.45 16.68
CA SER A 71 -3.15 4.41 16.79
C SER A 71 -2.62 5.79 16.43
N GLU A 72 -3.44 6.58 15.75
CA GLU A 72 -3.18 7.99 15.48
C GLU A 72 -4.29 8.82 16.12
N SER A 73 -3.91 9.94 16.76
CA SER A 73 -4.89 10.93 17.22
C SER A 73 -5.31 11.79 16.03
N LEU A 74 -6.62 12.00 15.87
CA LEU A 74 -7.20 12.78 14.79
C LEU A 74 -7.97 13.96 15.37
N GLY A 75 -7.52 15.17 15.06
CA GLY A 75 -8.09 16.41 15.59
C GLY A 75 -7.17 17.09 16.60
N GLU A 76 -7.71 18.12 17.27
CA GLU A 76 -7.07 18.72 18.45
C GLU A 76 -7.35 17.82 19.68
N PRO A 77 -6.40 17.75 20.64
CA PRO A 77 -6.46 16.84 21.78
C PRO A 77 -7.65 17.07 22.72
#